data_AF-A0A661Y9R9-F1
#
_entry.id   AF-A0A661Y9R9-F1
#
_cell.length_a   1.000
_cell.length_b   1.000
_cell.length_c   1.000
_cell.angle_alpha   90.00
_cell.angle_beta   90.00
_cell.angle_gamma   90.00
#
_symmetry.space_group_name_H-M   'P 1'
#
loop_
_entity.id
_entity.type
_entity.pdbx_description
1 polymer ?
#
loop_
_entity_poly.entity_id
_entity_poly.type
_entity_poly.pdbx_seq_one_letter_code
_entity_poly.pdbx_strand_id
1 'polypeptide(L)' 'MSVLKERLTQKIEEWRPRITRLLKDHGDVVVDEVTIAKALGGMRGLKSLVTD' A
#
# COMPACT_ATOMS: atom_id res chain seq x y z
N MET A 1 -13.09 -15.77 20.58
CA MET A 1 -12.32 -16.20 19.39
C MET A 1 -10.94 -16.63 19.87
N SER A 2 -10.00 -17.06 19.02
CA SER A 2 -8.61 -17.19 19.43
C SER A 2 -8.02 -15.79 19.67
N VAL A 3 -7.11 -15.67 20.63
CA VAL A 3 -6.42 -14.41 20.96
C VAL A 3 -5.76 -13.80 19.72
N LEU A 4 -5.16 -14.63 18.86
CA LEU A 4 -4.57 -14.18 17.60
C LEU A 4 -5.60 -13.50 16.69
N LYS A 5 -6.78 -14.08 16.53
CA LYS A 5 -7.82 -13.51 15.67
C LYS A 5 -8.34 -12.19 16.24
N GLU A 6 -8.53 -12.09 17.56
CA GLU A 6 -8.97 -10.84 18.20
C GLU A 6 -7.93 -9.71 18.04
N ARG A 7 -6.64 -10.02 18.20
CA ARG A 7 -5.55 -9.05 17.99
C ARG A 7 -5.43 -8.62 16.53
N LEU A 8 -5.57 -9.54 15.57
CA LEU A 8 -5.54 -9.21 14.16
C LEU A 8 -6.73 -8.34 13.76
N THR A 9 -7.94 -8.64 14.26
CA THR A 9 -9.11 -7.81 14.02
C THR A 9 -8.89 -6.38 14.51
N GLN A 10 -8.37 -6.19 15.73
CA GLN A 10 -8.06 -4.84 16.25
C GLN A 10 -7.11 -4.07 15.32
N LYS A 11 -6.01 -4.71 14.89
CA LYS A 11 -5.04 -4.10 13.96
C LYS A 11 -5.65 -3.73 12.61
N ILE A 12 -6.50 -4.60 12.05
CA ILE A 12 -7.15 -4.36 10.76
C ILE A 12 -8.05 -3.14 10.84
N GLU A 13 -8.86 -3.03 11.89
CA GLU A 13 -9.77 -1.90 12.08
C GLU A 13 -9.02 -0.58 12.29
N GLU A 14 -7.84 -0.60 12.94
CA GLU A 14 -6.95 0.56 13.05
C GLU A 14 -6.27 0.92 11.71
N TRP A 15 -5.97 -0.05 10.86
CA TRP A 15 -5.24 0.15 9.60
C TRP A 15 -6.12 0.72 8.48
N ARG A 16 -7.36 0.24 8.36
CA ARG A 16 -8.34 0.69 7.35
C ARG A 16 -8.43 2.23 7.22
N PRO A 17 -8.68 3.01 8.30
CA PRO A 17 -8.80 4.46 8.18
C PRO A 17 -7.47 5.13 7.79
N ARG A 18 -6.31 4.54 8.10
CA ARG A 18 -5.00 5.07 7.69
C ARG A 18 -4.83 4.99 6.18
N ILE A 19 -5.18 3.85 5.57
CA ILE A 19 -5.12 3.68 4.10
C ILE A 19 -6.11 4.63 3.40
N THR A 20 -7.34 4.74 3.91
CA THR A 20 -8.33 5.69 3.36
C THR A 20 -7.82 7.13 3.42
N ARG A 21 -7.19 7.53 4.53
CA ARG A 21 -6.61 8.86 4.68
C ARG A 21 -5.43 9.09 3.74
N LEU A 22 -4.52 8.13 3.62
CA LEU A 22 -3.37 8.22 2.73
C LEU A 22 -3.82 8.47 1.28
N LEU A 23 -4.81 7.71 0.81
CA LEU A 23 -5.35 7.89 -0.54
C LEU A 23 -6.06 9.25 -0.71
N LYS A 24 -6.84 9.68 0.29
CA LYS A 24 -7.57 10.95 0.24
C LYS A 24 -6.62 12.16 0.23
N ASP A 25 -5.62 12.15 1.10
CA ASP A 25 -4.78 13.32 1.38
C ASP A 25 -3.54 13.37 0.47
N HIS A 26 -3.12 12.22 -0.08
CA HIS A 26 -1.88 12.08 -0.86
C HIS A 26 -2.04 11.27 -2.16
N GLY A 27 -3.26 11.07 -2.66
CA GLY A 27 -3.51 10.25 -3.86
C GLY A 27 -2.78 10.72 -5.13
N ASP A 28 -2.51 12.02 -5.24
CA ASP A 28 -1.82 12.61 -6.39
C ASP A 28 -0.30 12.76 -6.20
N VAL A 29 0.24 12.28 -5.07
CA VAL A 29 1.69 12.34 -4.81
C VAL A 29 2.43 11.34 -5.70
N VAL A 30 3.30 11.84 -6.56
CA VAL A 30 4.17 11.01 -7.40
C VAL A 30 5.23 10.33 -6.52
N VAL A 31 5.21 9.00 -6.47
CA VAL A 31 6.14 8.19 -5.65
C VAL A 31 7.31 7.61 -6.45
N ASP A 32 7.18 7.55 -7.78
CA ASP A 32 8.18 7.06 -8.74
C ASP A 32 7.78 7.47 -10.18
N GLU A 33 8.71 7.32 -11.11
CA GLU A 33 8.51 7.58 -12.54
C GLU A 33 8.49 6.29 -13.37
N VAL A 34 7.59 6.26 -14.36
CA VAL A 34 7.46 5.12 -15.29
C VAL A 34 8.10 5.47 -16.63
N THR A 35 9.07 4.65 -17.05
CA THR A 35 9.71 4.73 -18.37
C THR A 35 9.44 3.47 -19.18
N ILE A 36 9.64 3.52 -20.49
CA ILE A 36 9.48 2.36 -21.40
C ILE A 36 10.36 1.18 -20.95
N ALA A 37 11.60 1.44 -20.54
CA ALA A 37 12.52 0.41 -20.05
C ALA A 37 12.00 -0.27 -18.77
N LYS A 38 11.44 0.49 -17.82
CA LYS A 38 10.82 -0.10 -16.62
C LYS A 38 9.59 -0.92 -16.97
N ALA A 39 8.75 -0.46 -17.91
CA ALA A 39 7.57 -1.19 -18.36
C ALA A 39 7.94 -2.53 -19.03
N LEU A 40 8.90 -2.53 -19.96
CA LEU A 40 9.35 -3.75 -20.65
C LEU A 40 10.23 -4.66 -19.77
N GLY A 41 10.95 -4.08 -18.81
CA GLY A 41 11.82 -4.79 -17.86
C GLY A 41 11.08 -5.42 -16.67
N GLY A 42 9.74 -5.53 -16.74
CA GLY A 42 8.92 -6.16 -15.70
C GLY A 42 8.78 -5.31 -14.43
N MET A 43 8.66 -3.98 -14.56
CA MET A 43 8.53 -3.02 -13.46
C MET A 43 9.69 -3.07 -12.44
N ARG A 44 10.87 -3.54 -12.85
CA ARG A 44 12.04 -3.62 -11.97
C ARG A 44 12.43 -2.23 -11.46
N GLY A 45 12.49 -2.10 -10.14
CA GLY A 45 12.82 -0.84 -9.47
C GLY A 45 11.70 0.20 -9.52
N LEU A 46 10.47 -0.17 -9.91
CA LEU A 46 9.29 0.67 -9.81
C LEU A 46 8.57 0.41 -8.47
N LYS A 47 8.24 1.46 -7.73
CA LYS A 47 7.41 1.35 -6.51
C LYS A 47 5.92 1.17 -6.87
N SER A 48 5.51 -0.07 -7.14
CA SER A 48 4.15 -0.40 -7.62
C SER A 48 3.30 -1.29 -6.69
N LEU A 49 3.85 -1.76 -5.56
CA LEU A 49 3.15 -2.63 -4.62
C LEU A 49 3.26 -2.09 -3.19
N VAL A 50 2.16 -2.18 -2.45
CA VAL A 50 2.12 -1.92 -1.01
C VAL A 50 2.12 -3.27 -0.28
N THR A 51 3.07 -3.47 0.63
CA THR A 51 3.19 -4.66 1.48
C THR A 51 3.29 -4.22 2.93
N ASP A 52 2.52 -4.86 3.82
CA ASP A 52 2.58 -4.66 5.27
C ASP A 52 3.59 -5.60 5.96
#